data_AF-A0A0D8HD16-F1
#
_entry.id   AF-A0A0D8HD16-F1
#
_cell.length_a   1.000
_cell.length_b   1.000
_cell.length_c   1.000
_cell.angle_alpha   90.00
_cell.angle_beta   90.00
_cell.angle_gamma   90.00
#
_symmetry.space_group_name_H-M   'P 1'
#
loop_
_entity.id
_entity.type
_entity.pdbx_description
1 polymer ?
#
loop_
_entity_poly.entity_id
_entity_poly.type
_entity_poly.pdbx_seq_one_letter_code
_entity_poly.pdbx_strand_id
1 'polypeptide(L)'
;MPEPRTKERVLARFGLLESATSVFTQGAGLARLGSLLILPTLAQTGLFSSAKKTYHSLSDGFYSLSATILTMVFLAVFREPLAEGATRIPPSDLGRLLGLDRAHEVKTIRRKLSEIAGPNKGSEFVNALSEYHAEQDPDVMGYLYLDGHVRVYSGKRDLQKAHVTRTRIAAPATVETWATDQRGDPVFVVTSELSASLVSEIRRLLPSLKALAKGHTMTVVFDRGGWSPNLFAEMVRNKIDFVTYVKNKRTKEPDDAFFEESFIEDGVSYLYELADRGICLNLTKEVDGQKTLSCRQITRRREGGRQTQIVTSRTDASASEIAHRMFARWRQENTSHSMHSIPTVF
;
A
#
# COMPACT_ATOMS: atom_id res chain seq x y z
N MET A 1 25.70 -25.30 -16.43
CA MET A 1 24.39 -25.52 -15.75
C MET A 1 24.70 -25.75 -14.28
N PRO A 2 23.90 -25.25 -13.32
CA PRO A 2 24.09 -25.59 -11.92
C PRO A 2 24.11 -27.12 -11.75
N GLU A 3 24.94 -27.63 -10.84
CA GLU A 3 24.96 -29.06 -10.58
C GLU A 3 23.60 -29.54 -10.05
N PRO A 4 23.10 -30.70 -10.52
CA PRO A 4 21.85 -31.24 -10.01
C PRO A 4 21.89 -31.49 -8.50
N ARG A 5 21.00 -30.84 -7.76
CA ARG A 5 20.88 -30.94 -6.29
C ARG A 5 20.05 -32.14 -5.86
N THR A 6 20.36 -33.31 -6.43
CA THR A 6 19.55 -34.54 -6.29
C THR A 6 19.54 -35.04 -4.85
N LYS A 7 20.67 -35.01 -4.14
CA LYS A 7 20.76 -35.45 -2.73
C LYS A 7 19.81 -34.64 -1.84
N GLU A 8 19.85 -33.31 -1.96
CA GLU A 8 18.98 -32.42 -1.18
C GLU A 8 17.51 -32.58 -1.54
N ARG A 9 17.17 -32.82 -2.82
CA ARG A 9 15.79 -33.16 -3.18
C ARG A 9 15.30 -34.47 -2.58
N VAL A 10 16.17 -35.47 -2.48
CA VAL A 10 15.84 -36.74 -1.81
C VAL A 10 15.58 -36.48 -0.33
N LEU A 11 16.46 -35.75 0.35
CA LEU A 11 16.27 -35.38 1.75
C LEU A 11 14.97 -34.58 1.97
N ALA A 12 14.72 -33.57 1.12
CA ALA A 12 13.50 -32.77 1.14
C ALA A 12 12.23 -33.62 0.95
N ARG A 13 12.26 -34.66 0.11
CA ARG A 13 11.12 -35.56 -0.08
C ARG A 13 10.78 -36.34 1.19
N PHE A 14 11.77 -36.65 2.02
CA PHE A 14 11.59 -37.35 3.28
C PHE A 14 11.45 -36.41 4.49
N GLY A 15 11.37 -35.09 4.28
CA GLY A 15 11.31 -34.11 5.37
C GLY A 15 12.59 -34.09 6.22
N LEU A 16 13.74 -34.44 5.63
CA LEU A 16 15.04 -34.47 6.29
C LEU A 16 15.92 -33.27 5.91
N LEU A 17 15.33 -32.26 5.30
CA LEU A 17 16.00 -31.03 4.89
C LEU A 17 15.10 -29.85 5.25
N GLU A 18 15.58 -28.96 6.11
CA GLU A 18 14.88 -27.71 6.43
C GLU A 18 14.69 -26.87 5.15
N SER A 19 15.79 -26.54 4.46
CA SER A 19 15.78 -25.94 3.13
C SER A 19 17.11 -26.06 2.40
N ALA A 20 17.10 -25.96 1.07
CA ALA A 20 18.33 -25.90 0.28
C ALA A 20 18.95 -24.49 0.36
N THR A 21 20.23 -24.41 0.72
CA THR A 21 20.97 -23.12 0.77
C THR A 21 21.25 -22.60 -0.64
N SER A 22 21.13 -21.29 -0.87
CA SER A 22 21.50 -20.68 -2.16
C SER A 22 23.01 -20.76 -2.42
N VAL A 23 23.40 -21.31 -3.57
CA VAL A 23 24.78 -21.40 -4.05
C VAL A 23 24.82 -20.88 -5.48
N PHE A 24 25.47 -19.72 -5.69
CA PHE A 24 25.67 -19.16 -7.02
C PHE A 24 26.87 -19.81 -7.68
N THR A 25 26.72 -20.16 -8.97
CA THR A 25 27.75 -20.82 -9.77
C THR A 25 28.10 -19.97 -10.98
N GLN A 26 29.35 -20.06 -11.45
CA GLN A 26 29.78 -19.37 -12.65
C GLN A 26 29.04 -19.90 -13.89
N GLY A 27 28.76 -19.02 -14.85
CA GLY A 27 28.14 -19.39 -16.13
C GLY A 27 28.22 -18.27 -17.17
N ALA A 28 27.89 -18.60 -18.42
CA ALA A 28 27.83 -17.66 -19.54
C ALA A 28 26.46 -17.70 -20.21
N GLY A 29 26.04 -16.61 -20.86
CA GLY A 29 24.74 -16.51 -21.55
C GLY A 29 23.55 -16.66 -20.59
N LEU A 30 23.66 -16.11 -19.38
CA LEU A 30 22.65 -16.27 -18.34
C LEU A 30 21.47 -15.33 -18.60
N ALA A 31 20.40 -15.89 -19.19
CA ALA A 31 19.17 -15.16 -19.42
C ALA A 31 18.65 -14.55 -18.11
N ARG A 32 18.19 -13.29 -18.18
CA ARG A 32 17.56 -12.55 -17.07
C ARG A 32 18.48 -12.24 -15.87
N LEU A 33 19.80 -12.49 -15.94
CA LEU A 33 20.74 -12.19 -14.84
C LEU A 33 20.70 -10.72 -14.39
N GLY A 34 20.40 -9.80 -15.30
CA GLY A 34 20.23 -8.37 -14.97
C GLY A 34 19.14 -8.09 -13.93
N SER A 35 18.19 -9.02 -13.70
CA SER A 35 17.20 -8.86 -12.63
C SER A 35 17.80 -8.90 -11.23
N LEU A 36 19.03 -9.42 -11.05
CA LEU A 36 19.72 -9.39 -9.77
C LEU A 36 20.05 -7.96 -9.30
N LEU A 37 20.01 -6.96 -10.20
CA LEU A 37 20.19 -5.56 -9.84
C LEU A 37 19.09 -5.03 -8.89
N ILE A 38 17.95 -5.73 -8.77
CA ILE A 38 16.91 -5.37 -7.81
C ILE A 38 17.27 -5.74 -6.37
N LEU A 39 18.20 -6.69 -6.16
CA LEU A 39 18.46 -7.26 -4.83
C LEU A 39 18.90 -6.24 -3.77
N PRO A 40 19.80 -5.27 -4.07
CA PRO A 40 20.18 -4.24 -3.09
C PRO A 40 18.98 -3.40 -2.64
N THR A 41 18.15 -2.95 -3.58
CA THR A 41 16.93 -2.20 -3.26
C THR A 41 15.93 -3.06 -2.51
N LEU A 42 15.76 -4.33 -2.90
CA LEU A 42 14.87 -5.27 -2.23
C LEU A 42 15.30 -5.52 -0.78
N ALA A 43 16.61 -5.59 -0.50
CA ALA A 43 17.15 -5.74 0.85
C ALA A 43 16.82 -4.54 1.74
N GLN A 44 16.74 -3.33 1.17
CA GLN A 44 16.39 -2.10 1.89
C GLN A 44 14.89 -1.97 2.20
N THR A 45 14.02 -2.80 1.61
CA THR A 45 12.57 -2.75 1.90
C THR A 45 12.18 -3.50 3.18
N GLY A 46 13.11 -4.26 3.78
CA GLY A 46 12.80 -5.11 4.94
C GLY A 46 11.89 -6.31 4.62
N LEU A 47 11.57 -6.58 3.35
CA LEU A 47 10.67 -7.66 2.93
C LEU A 47 11.02 -9.01 3.55
N PHE A 48 12.30 -9.40 3.46
CA PHE A 48 12.75 -10.69 3.97
C PHE A 48 12.81 -10.74 5.50
N SER A 49 13.25 -9.66 6.15
CA SER A 49 13.28 -9.59 7.62
C SER A 49 11.88 -9.62 8.21
N SER A 50 10.94 -8.87 7.63
CA SER A 50 9.54 -8.85 8.07
C SER A 50 8.88 -10.21 7.82
N ALA A 51 9.13 -10.84 6.67
CA ALA A 51 8.59 -12.17 6.39
C ALA A 51 9.14 -13.22 7.37
N LYS A 52 10.44 -13.18 7.69
CA LYS A 52 11.06 -14.06 8.69
C LYS A 52 10.51 -13.78 10.10
N LYS A 53 10.30 -12.52 10.47
CA LYS A 53 9.68 -12.15 11.75
C LYS A 53 8.26 -12.72 11.87
N THR A 54 7.46 -12.69 10.80
CA THR A 54 6.05 -13.12 10.84
C THR A 54 5.85 -14.62 10.69
N TYR A 55 6.52 -15.22 9.69
CA TYR A 55 6.31 -16.63 9.30
C TYR A 55 7.39 -17.56 9.84
N HIS A 56 8.54 -17.03 10.25
CA HIS A 56 9.73 -17.76 10.72
C HIS A 56 10.36 -18.62 9.62
N SER A 57 9.78 -19.79 9.37
CA SER A 57 10.21 -20.74 8.34
C SER A 57 8.99 -21.41 7.70
N LEU A 58 9.21 -22.01 6.54
CA LEU A 58 8.27 -22.96 5.95
C LEU A 58 8.65 -24.36 6.42
N SER A 59 7.72 -25.28 6.29
CA SER A 59 7.94 -26.72 6.41
C SER A 59 9.15 -27.17 5.61
N ASP A 60 9.87 -28.10 6.23
CA ASP A 60 11.00 -28.84 5.68
C ASP A 60 10.74 -29.24 4.23
N GLY A 61 11.68 -28.89 3.38
CA GLY A 61 11.60 -29.14 1.96
C GLY A 61 12.77 -28.55 1.21
N PHE A 62 12.67 -28.52 -0.11
CA PHE A 62 13.77 -28.02 -0.93
C PHE A 62 13.83 -26.49 -0.95
N TYR A 63 12.68 -25.82 -0.89
CA TYR A 63 12.59 -24.37 -1.04
C TYR A 63 12.28 -23.68 0.29
N SER A 64 13.13 -22.73 0.66
CA SER A 64 12.95 -21.86 1.82
C SER A 64 11.90 -20.77 1.60
N LEU A 65 11.48 -20.12 2.68
CA LEU A 65 10.63 -18.91 2.64
C LEU A 65 11.23 -17.83 1.74
N SER A 66 12.52 -17.53 1.91
CA SER A 66 13.21 -16.51 1.11
C SER A 66 13.23 -16.86 -0.38
N ALA A 67 13.50 -18.13 -0.72
CA ALA A 67 13.47 -18.58 -2.11
C ALA A 67 12.06 -18.47 -2.72
N THR A 68 11.01 -18.78 -1.95
CA THR A 68 9.62 -18.61 -2.39
C THR A 68 9.28 -17.14 -2.63
N ILE A 69 9.60 -16.24 -1.69
CA ILE A 69 9.36 -14.80 -1.84
C ILE A 69 10.12 -14.26 -3.05
N LEU A 70 11.40 -14.60 -3.18
CA LEU A 70 12.24 -14.12 -4.27
C LEU A 70 11.78 -14.66 -5.64
N THR A 71 11.22 -15.88 -5.68
CA THR A 71 10.53 -16.40 -6.87
C THR A 71 9.39 -15.47 -7.28
N MET A 72 8.53 -15.06 -6.34
CA MET A 72 7.41 -14.16 -6.63
C MET A 72 7.87 -12.77 -7.06
N VAL A 73 8.93 -12.24 -6.44
CA VAL A 73 9.52 -10.95 -6.83
C VAL A 73 10.06 -11.00 -8.26
N PHE A 74 10.83 -12.04 -8.62
CA PHE A 74 11.34 -12.15 -9.98
C PHE A 74 10.22 -12.33 -11.01
N LEU A 75 9.21 -13.14 -10.71
CA LEU A 75 8.03 -13.26 -11.56
C LEU A 75 7.35 -11.89 -11.79
N ALA A 76 7.22 -11.05 -10.76
CA ALA A 76 6.70 -9.70 -10.89
C ALA A 76 7.62 -8.79 -11.75
N VAL A 77 8.95 -8.85 -11.54
CA VAL A 77 9.93 -8.11 -12.36
C VAL A 77 9.85 -8.51 -13.83
N PHE A 78 9.56 -9.78 -14.11
CA PHE A 78 9.36 -10.30 -15.46
C PHE A 78 7.98 -10.01 -16.04
N ARG A 79 7.12 -9.28 -15.31
CA ARG A 79 5.72 -8.97 -15.67
C ARG A 79 4.85 -10.22 -15.81
N GLU A 80 5.15 -11.24 -15.02
CA GLU A 80 4.44 -12.52 -14.97
C GLU A 80 4.06 -12.85 -13.51
N PRO A 81 3.35 -11.95 -12.78
CA PRO A 81 3.25 -11.96 -11.31
C PRO A 81 2.40 -13.11 -10.73
N LEU A 82 1.87 -13.99 -11.58
CA LEU A 82 1.04 -15.12 -11.19
C LEU A 82 1.84 -16.42 -11.13
N ALA A 83 1.34 -17.41 -10.38
CA ALA A 83 1.95 -18.73 -10.33
C ALA A 83 2.07 -19.36 -11.72
N GLU A 84 1.07 -19.15 -12.58
CA GLU A 84 1.03 -19.59 -13.98
C GLU A 84 2.10 -18.91 -14.84
N GLY A 85 2.52 -17.70 -14.47
CA GLY A 85 3.60 -16.98 -15.12
C GLY A 85 4.91 -17.77 -15.14
N ALA A 86 5.15 -18.61 -14.14
CA ALA A 86 6.30 -19.50 -14.08
C ALA A 86 6.37 -20.50 -15.26
N THR A 87 5.25 -20.81 -15.92
CA THR A 87 5.25 -21.71 -17.10
C THR A 87 5.97 -21.10 -18.31
N ARG A 88 6.14 -19.78 -18.34
CA ARG A 88 6.80 -19.04 -19.43
C ARG A 88 8.31 -18.91 -19.24
N ILE A 89 8.83 -19.43 -18.13
CA ILE A 89 10.23 -19.29 -17.74
C ILE A 89 10.81 -20.67 -17.50
N PRO A 90 11.92 -21.05 -18.17
CA PRO A 90 12.58 -22.31 -17.88
C PRO A 90 12.94 -22.40 -16.38
N PRO A 91 12.56 -23.47 -15.66
CA PRO A 91 12.82 -23.58 -14.23
C PRO A 91 14.31 -23.52 -13.86
N SER A 92 15.20 -23.95 -14.76
CA SER A 92 16.65 -23.83 -14.59
C SER A 92 17.14 -22.38 -14.64
N ASP A 93 16.50 -21.52 -15.45
CA ASP A 93 16.91 -20.12 -15.60
C ASP A 93 16.53 -19.32 -14.35
N LEU A 94 15.29 -19.47 -13.87
CA LEU A 94 14.86 -18.85 -12.62
C LEU A 94 15.58 -19.47 -11.42
N GLY A 95 15.86 -20.78 -11.44
CA GLY A 95 16.60 -21.46 -10.39
C GLY A 95 17.97 -20.84 -10.14
N ARG A 96 18.71 -20.53 -11.22
CA ARG A 96 20.02 -19.87 -11.15
C ARG A 96 19.96 -18.52 -10.43
N LEU A 97 18.91 -17.73 -10.66
CA LEU A 97 18.73 -16.44 -9.99
C LEU A 97 18.51 -16.60 -8.48
N LEU A 98 18.02 -17.76 -8.05
CA LEU A 98 17.82 -18.12 -6.64
C LEU A 98 19.06 -18.79 -6.01
N GLY A 99 20.13 -19.04 -6.78
CA GLY A 99 21.24 -19.89 -6.35
C GLY A 99 20.83 -21.36 -6.18
N LEU A 100 19.81 -21.81 -6.92
CA LEU A 100 19.32 -23.19 -6.93
C LEU A 100 19.51 -23.78 -8.33
N ASP A 101 19.43 -25.10 -8.45
CA ASP A 101 19.49 -25.76 -9.76
C ASP A 101 18.15 -25.73 -10.52
N ARG A 102 17.06 -25.46 -9.81
CA ARG A 102 15.71 -25.28 -10.36
C ARG A 102 14.88 -24.36 -9.46
N ALA A 103 13.97 -23.61 -10.06
CA ALA A 103 12.97 -22.81 -9.36
C ALA A 103 11.65 -23.58 -9.11
N HIS A 104 10.80 -22.98 -8.29
CA HIS A 104 9.43 -23.43 -8.09
C HIS A 104 8.66 -23.46 -9.42
N GLU A 105 7.90 -24.52 -9.62
CA GLU A 105 6.87 -24.59 -10.66
C GLU A 105 5.50 -24.29 -10.08
N VAL A 106 4.49 -24.09 -10.93
CA VAL A 106 3.12 -23.69 -10.56
C VAL A 106 2.58 -24.45 -9.34
N LYS A 107 2.67 -25.79 -9.35
CA LYS A 107 2.20 -26.64 -8.25
C LYS A 107 2.90 -26.33 -6.92
N THR A 108 4.21 -26.10 -6.98
CA THR A 108 5.04 -25.80 -5.80
C THR A 108 4.79 -24.37 -5.32
N ILE A 109 4.68 -23.40 -6.21
CA ILE A 109 4.33 -22.01 -5.89
C ILE A 109 3.00 -22.00 -5.13
N ARG A 110 1.94 -22.59 -5.71
CA ARG A 110 0.62 -22.63 -5.08
C ARG A 110 0.68 -23.29 -3.70
N ARG A 111 1.35 -24.43 -3.56
CA ARG A 111 1.48 -25.12 -2.26
C ARG A 111 2.19 -24.24 -1.22
N LYS A 112 3.30 -23.60 -1.57
CA LYS A 112 4.05 -22.73 -0.64
C LYS A 112 3.28 -21.45 -0.32
N LEU A 113 2.54 -20.87 -1.27
CA LEU A 113 1.64 -19.75 -0.99
C LEU A 113 0.48 -20.16 -0.08
N SER A 114 -0.11 -21.35 -0.27
CA SER A 114 -1.14 -21.88 0.64
C SER A 114 -0.60 -22.09 2.05
N GLU A 115 0.66 -22.53 2.17
CA GLU A 115 1.34 -22.68 3.45
C GLU A 115 1.56 -21.34 4.15
N ILE A 116 2.02 -20.31 3.41
CA ILE A 116 2.16 -18.93 3.92
C ILE A 116 0.79 -18.36 4.32
N ALA A 117 -0.26 -18.66 3.56
CA ALA A 117 -1.61 -18.17 3.81
C ALA A 117 -2.31 -18.87 4.98
N GLY A 118 -2.01 -20.15 5.24
CA GLY A 118 -2.69 -21.00 6.22
C GLY A 118 -2.79 -20.39 7.63
N PRO A 119 -1.71 -19.80 8.18
CA PRO A 119 -1.73 -19.12 9.48
C PRO A 119 -2.56 -17.83 9.54
N ASN A 120 -3.05 -17.29 8.41
CA ASN A 120 -3.78 -16.01 8.32
C ASN A 120 -3.02 -14.78 8.85
N LYS A 121 -1.68 -14.82 8.84
CA LYS A 121 -0.81 -13.73 9.34
C LYS A 121 -0.57 -12.58 8.37
N GLY A 122 -1.41 -12.42 7.35
CA GLY A 122 -1.22 -11.38 6.31
C GLY A 122 -1.14 -9.96 6.90
N SER A 123 -2.05 -9.62 7.81
CA SER A 123 -2.05 -8.33 8.51
C SER A 123 -0.82 -8.13 9.39
N GLU A 124 -0.34 -9.19 10.07
CA GLU A 124 0.89 -9.14 10.87
C GLU A 124 2.11 -8.87 10.00
N PHE A 125 2.18 -9.50 8.82
CA PHE A 125 3.28 -9.30 7.88
C PHE A 125 3.31 -7.88 7.33
N VAL A 126 2.13 -7.36 6.94
CA VAL A 126 1.99 -5.97 6.50
C VAL A 126 2.39 -5.00 7.62
N ASN A 127 1.93 -5.22 8.86
CA ASN A 127 2.31 -4.36 9.99
C ASN A 127 3.83 -4.36 10.24
N ALA A 128 4.47 -5.52 10.15
CA ALA A 128 5.93 -5.62 10.30
C ALA A 128 6.69 -4.86 9.19
N LEU A 129 6.16 -4.83 7.97
CA LEU A 129 6.69 -3.99 6.89
C LEU A 129 6.49 -2.49 7.18
N SER A 130 5.29 -2.10 7.64
CA SER A 130 5.02 -0.71 8.02
C SER A 130 5.98 -0.22 9.11
N GLU A 131 6.15 -1.01 10.18
CA GLU A 131 7.07 -0.71 11.29
C GLU A 131 8.50 -0.51 10.79
N TYR A 132 8.96 -1.41 9.91
CA TYR A 132 10.29 -1.31 9.32
C TYR A 132 10.46 -0.02 8.51
N HIS A 133 9.51 0.31 7.63
CA HIS A 133 9.56 1.55 6.85
C HIS A 133 9.52 2.81 7.72
N ALA A 134 8.68 2.82 8.76
CA ALA A 134 8.61 3.92 9.73
C ALA A 134 9.92 4.18 10.47
N GLU A 135 10.67 3.11 10.75
CA GLU A 135 11.96 3.18 11.43
C GLU A 135 13.09 3.65 10.52
N GLN A 136 13.05 3.28 9.25
CA GLN A 136 14.10 3.67 8.30
C GLN A 136 13.97 5.12 7.82
N ASP A 137 12.76 5.63 7.69
CA ASP A 137 12.50 6.99 7.20
C ASP A 137 11.29 7.61 7.94
N PRO A 138 11.52 8.31 9.07
CA PRO A 138 10.45 8.93 9.84
C PRO A 138 9.63 9.97 9.03
N ASP A 139 10.24 10.58 8.00
CA ASP A 139 9.57 11.59 7.17
C ASP A 139 8.48 10.96 6.27
N VAL A 140 8.53 9.64 6.03
CA VAL A 140 7.45 8.86 5.40
C VAL A 140 6.13 9.01 6.16
N MET A 141 6.19 9.26 7.48
CA MET A 141 5.00 9.39 8.33
C MET A 141 4.37 10.79 8.33
N GLY A 142 4.97 11.77 7.64
CA GLY A 142 4.44 13.13 7.59
C GLY A 142 3.07 13.21 6.89
N TYR A 143 2.97 12.62 5.70
CA TYR A 143 1.72 12.52 4.93
C TYR A 143 1.46 11.08 4.51
N LEU A 144 0.35 10.52 4.99
CA LEU A 144 -0.12 9.18 4.64
C LEU A 144 -1.44 9.28 3.86
N TYR A 145 -1.45 8.71 2.67
CA TYR A 145 -2.61 8.78 1.80
C TYR A 145 -3.39 7.48 1.86
N LEU A 146 -4.66 7.57 2.23
CA LEU A 146 -5.57 6.43 2.29
C LEU A 146 -6.55 6.45 1.12
N ASP A 147 -6.60 5.31 0.41
CA ASP A 147 -7.54 5.08 -0.66
C ASP A 147 -8.17 3.68 -0.57
N GLY A 148 -9.48 3.62 -0.79
CA GLY A 148 -10.22 2.37 -0.81
C GLY A 148 -10.29 1.83 -2.24
N HIS A 149 -9.82 0.61 -2.45
CA HIS A 149 -9.83 -0.05 -3.74
C HIS A 149 -10.66 -1.32 -3.72
N VAL A 150 -11.52 -1.46 -4.74
CA VAL A 150 -12.31 -2.67 -4.96
C VAL A 150 -11.53 -3.59 -5.89
N ARG A 151 -11.17 -4.77 -5.40
CA ARG A 151 -10.48 -5.79 -6.18
C ARG A 151 -11.43 -6.92 -6.51
N VAL A 152 -11.68 -7.14 -7.80
CA VAL A 152 -12.56 -8.21 -8.26
C VAL A 152 -11.95 -9.57 -7.95
N TYR A 153 -12.77 -10.46 -7.41
CA TYR A 153 -12.42 -11.84 -7.16
C TYR A 153 -13.09 -12.74 -8.19
N SER A 154 -12.28 -13.48 -8.94
CA SER A 154 -12.73 -14.41 -9.98
C SER A 154 -12.52 -15.88 -9.59
N GLY A 155 -12.20 -16.17 -8.34
CA GLY A 155 -12.01 -17.52 -7.84
C GLY A 155 -13.32 -18.19 -7.42
N LYS A 156 -13.21 -19.33 -6.73
CA LYS A 156 -14.36 -20.18 -6.35
C LYS A 156 -14.94 -19.89 -4.97
N ARG A 157 -14.29 -19.05 -4.15
CA ARG A 157 -14.81 -18.68 -2.84
C ARG A 157 -16.03 -17.77 -2.98
N ASP A 158 -17.00 -17.97 -2.11
CA ASP A 158 -18.15 -17.09 -2.00
C ASP A 158 -17.73 -15.81 -1.27
N LEU A 159 -17.76 -14.68 -1.98
CA LEU A 159 -17.42 -13.36 -1.45
C LEU A 159 -18.59 -12.41 -1.71
N GLN A 160 -18.76 -11.44 -0.81
CA GLN A 160 -19.74 -10.38 -1.01
C GLN A 160 -19.44 -9.61 -2.31
N LYS A 161 -20.52 -9.15 -2.95
CA LYS A 161 -20.39 -8.37 -4.19
C LYS A 161 -20.14 -6.91 -3.84
N ALA A 162 -19.19 -6.28 -4.52
CA ALA A 162 -19.07 -4.82 -4.58
C ALA A 162 -19.29 -4.29 -5.98
N HIS A 163 -19.67 -3.02 -6.05
CA HIS A 163 -19.80 -2.32 -7.31
C HIS A 163 -18.41 -2.01 -7.88
N VAL A 164 -18.09 -2.63 -9.00
CA VAL A 164 -16.83 -2.45 -9.72
C VAL A 164 -16.97 -1.26 -10.64
N THR A 165 -16.41 -0.11 -10.26
CA THR A 165 -16.61 1.17 -10.97
C THR A 165 -16.22 1.13 -12.45
N ARG A 166 -15.15 0.39 -12.80
CA ARG A 166 -14.67 0.28 -14.18
C ARG A 166 -15.66 -0.42 -15.11
N THR A 167 -16.26 -1.50 -14.63
CA THR A 167 -17.20 -2.33 -15.40
C THR A 167 -18.66 -2.02 -15.10
N ARG A 168 -18.95 -1.18 -14.10
CA ARG A 168 -20.28 -0.78 -13.63
C ARG A 168 -21.19 -1.97 -13.29
N ILE A 169 -20.60 -3.03 -12.75
CA ILE A 169 -21.31 -4.25 -12.32
C ILE A 169 -21.07 -4.55 -10.85
N ALA A 170 -22.00 -5.25 -10.21
CA ALA A 170 -21.77 -5.87 -8.92
C ALA A 170 -21.10 -7.24 -9.13
N ALA A 171 -19.87 -7.40 -8.65
CA ALA A 171 -19.11 -8.65 -8.77
C ALA A 171 -18.52 -9.04 -7.41
N PRO A 172 -18.29 -10.35 -7.14
CA PRO A 172 -17.53 -10.79 -5.98
C PRO A 172 -16.20 -10.05 -5.94
N ALA A 173 -15.86 -9.44 -4.80
CA ALA A 173 -14.68 -8.60 -4.68
C ALA A 173 -14.18 -8.59 -3.24
N THR A 174 -13.01 -8.02 -3.02
CA THR A 174 -12.51 -7.58 -1.72
C THR A 174 -12.31 -6.07 -1.74
N VAL A 175 -12.37 -5.42 -0.58
CA VAL A 175 -11.96 -4.03 -0.43
C VAL A 175 -10.58 -4.02 0.22
N GLU A 176 -9.67 -3.25 -0.36
CA GLU A 176 -8.33 -3.03 0.14
C GLU A 176 -8.16 -1.53 0.41
N THR A 177 -7.80 -1.15 1.63
CA THR A 177 -7.37 0.21 1.94
C THR A 177 -5.86 0.29 1.75
N TRP A 178 -5.43 1.10 0.80
CA TRP A 178 -4.03 1.32 0.49
C TRP A 178 -3.53 2.57 1.22
N ALA A 179 -2.36 2.45 1.83
CA ALA A 179 -1.66 3.54 2.49
C ALA A 179 -0.33 3.81 1.76
N THR A 180 -0.17 5.02 1.23
CA THR A 180 1.05 5.45 0.52
C THR A 180 1.63 6.72 1.15
N ASP A 181 2.93 6.91 1.01
CA ASP A 181 3.62 8.11 1.48
C ASP A 181 3.48 9.27 0.48
N GLN A 182 4.15 10.39 0.76
CA GLN A 182 4.19 11.56 -0.12
C GLN A 182 4.89 11.35 -1.47
N ARG A 183 5.76 10.34 -1.59
CA ARG A 183 6.39 9.94 -2.87
C ARG A 183 5.48 9.00 -3.67
N GLY A 184 4.43 8.46 -3.04
CA GLY A 184 3.54 7.45 -3.60
C GLY A 184 4.01 6.03 -3.33
N ASP A 185 5.06 5.86 -2.51
CA ASP A 185 5.59 4.55 -2.15
C ASP A 185 4.60 3.86 -1.20
N PRO A 186 4.33 2.55 -1.40
CA PRO A 186 3.40 1.82 -0.56
C PRO A 186 3.99 1.67 0.85
N VAL A 187 3.30 2.25 1.84
CA VAL A 187 3.65 2.11 3.25
C VAL A 187 3.02 0.82 3.78
N PHE A 188 1.72 0.62 3.52
CA PHE A 188 1.03 -0.63 3.83
C PHE A 188 -0.31 -0.78 3.10
N VAL A 189 -0.84 -2.01 3.09
CA VAL A 189 -2.16 -2.33 2.52
C VAL A 189 -2.95 -3.13 3.53
N VAL A 190 -4.14 -2.65 3.89
CA VAL A 190 -5.05 -3.38 4.76
C VAL A 190 -6.20 -3.93 3.95
N THR A 191 -6.28 -5.24 3.83
CA THR A 191 -7.47 -5.91 3.29
C THR A 191 -8.57 -5.90 4.36
N SER A 192 -9.78 -5.48 3.98
CA SER A 192 -10.96 -5.41 4.86
C SER A 192 -12.10 -6.25 4.28
N GLU A 193 -13.06 -6.61 5.15
CA GLU A 193 -14.35 -7.12 4.70
C GLU A 193 -15.16 -5.98 4.05
N LEU A 194 -15.90 -6.30 2.97
CA LEU A 194 -16.56 -5.31 2.09
C LEU A 194 -17.60 -4.40 2.75
N SER A 195 -17.99 -4.67 4.00
CA SER A 195 -18.98 -3.89 4.72
C SER A 195 -18.41 -2.60 5.34
N ALA A 196 -17.09 -2.40 5.32
CA ALA A 196 -16.47 -1.24 5.92
C ALA A 196 -16.48 -0.03 4.95
N SER A 197 -17.21 1.02 5.31
CA SER A 197 -17.01 2.35 4.74
C SER A 197 -15.58 2.84 4.98
N LEU A 198 -15.05 3.72 4.13
CA LEU A 198 -13.73 4.34 4.37
C LEU A 198 -13.64 4.99 5.76
N VAL A 199 -14.75 5.57 6.25
CA VAL A 199 -14.85 6.10 7.62
C VAL A 199 -14.58 5.03 8.68
N SER A 200 -15.21 3.86 8.58
CA SER A 200 -14.99 2.76 9.52
C SER A 200 -13.60 2.14 9.39
N GLU A 201 -13.04 2.10 8.18
CA GLU A 201 -11.68 1.61 7.96
C GLU A 201 -10.65 2.53 8.60
N ILE A 202 -10.70 3.83 8.32
CA ILE A 202 -9.81 4.82 8.95
C ILE A 202 -9.93 4.73 10.46
N ARG A 203 -11.15 4.69 11.00
CA ARG A 203 -11.38 4.54 12.46
C ARG A 203 -10.68 3.30 13.02
N ARG A 204 -10.80 2.15 12.35
CA ARG A 204 -10.15 0.90 12.74
C ARG A 204 -8.62 1.01 12.71
N LEU A 205 -8.07 1.79 11.78
CA LEU A 205 -6.63 1.97 11.60
C LEU A 205 -6.01 2.97 12.58
N LEU A 206 -6.79 3.87 13.21
CA LEU A 206 -6.25 4.92 14.09
C LEU A 206 -5.28 4.42 15.17
N PRO A 207 -5.53 3.30 15.89
CA PRO A 207 -4.58 2.80 16.88
C PRO A 207 -3.23 2.42 16.26
N SER A 208 -3.26 1.72 15.12
CA SER A 208 -2.04 1.31 14.40
C SER A 208 -1.30 2.50 13.82
N LEU A 209 -2.01 3.46 13.23
CA LEU A 209 -1.45 4.71 12.71
C LEU A 209 -0.75 5.51 13.82
N LYS A 210 -1.38 5.61 14.98
CA LYS A 210 -0.80 6.30 16.15
C LYS A 210 0.46 5.60 16.66
N ALA A 211 0.45 4.26 16.72
CA ALA A 211 1.62 3.48 17.10
C ALA A 211 2.77 3.67 16.10
N LEU A 212 2.44 3.68 14.80
CA LEU A 212 3.39 3.88 13.71
C LEU A 212 4.00 5.28 13.72
N ALA A 213 3.20 6.30 14.05
CA ALA A 213 3.65 7.69 14.14
C ALA A 213 4.74 7.87 15.23
N LYS A 214 4.83 7.00 16.24
CA LYS A 214 5.83 7.08 17.34
C LYS A 214 5.99 8.46 17.97
N GLY A 215 4.92 9.27 17.98
CA GLY A 215 4.92 10.64 18.51
C GLY A 215 5.25 11.75 17.51
N HIS A 216 5.60 11.41 16.27
CA HIS A 216 5.70 12.36 15.16
C HIS A 216 4.31 12.84 14.72
N THR A 217 4.26 14.02 14.10
CA THR A 217 3.05 14.54 13.47
C THR A 217 2.75 13.72 12.22
N MET A 218 1.53 13.20 12.14
CA MET A 218 1.05 12.41 11.01
C MET A 218 -0.19 13.06 10.42
N THR A 219 -0.19 13.28 9.10
CA THR A 219 -1.35 13.79 8.38
C THR A 219 -1.90 12.73 7.45
N VAL A 220 -3.17 12.38 7.61
CA VAL A 220 -3.84 11.39 6.77
C VAL A 220 -4.67 12.09 5.71
N VAL A 221 -4.38 11.80 4.44
CA VAL A 221 -5.04 12.39 3.27
C VAL A 221 -5.97 11.36 2.65
N PHE A 222 -7.25 11.67 2.50
CA PHE A 222 -8.25 10.70 2.00
C PHE A 222 -9.38 11.37 1.22
N ASP A 223 -10.08 10.56 0.42
CA ASP A 223 -11.11 11.05 -0.49
C ASP A 223 -12.44 11.47 0.22
N ARG A 224 -13.47 11.82 -0.56
CA ARG A 224 -14.79 12.21 -0.02
C ARG A 224 -15.51 11.07 0.69
N GLY A 225 -15.14 9.81 0.43
CA GLY A 225 -15.69 8.63 1.09
C GLY A 225 -15.44 8.64 2.61
N GLY A 226 -14.35 9.28 3.05
CA GLY A 226 -13.99 9.41 4.46
C GLY A 226 -14.65 10.57 5.20
N TRP A 227 -15.59 11.30 4.57
CA TRP A 227 -16.21 12.46 5.18
C TRP A 227 -17.07 12.12 6.41
N SER A 228 -16.57 12.43 7.61
CA SER A 228 -17.29 12.33 8.87
C SER A 228 -16.69 13.28 9.92
N PRO A 229 -17.40 14.37 10.30
CA PRO A 229 -16.91 15.27 11.35
C PRO A 229 -16.58 14.56 12.67
N ASN A 230 -17.32 13.51 13.02
CA ASN A 230 -17.02 12.69 14.20
C ASN A 230 -15.69 11.93 14.06
N LEU A 231 -15.41 11.35 12.89
CA LEU A 231 -14.09 10.74 12.62
C LEU A 231 -12.98 11.80 12.72
N PHE A 232 -13.19 12.98 12.16
CA PHE A 232 -12.19 14.06 12.20
C PHE A 232 -11.82 14.44 13.63
N ALA A 233 -12.81 14.56 14.51
CA ALA A 233 -12.58 14.84 15.92
C ALA A 233 -11.83 13.68 16.63
N GLU A 234 -12.14 12.43 16.30
CA GLU A 234 -11.39 11.26 16.79
C GLU A 234 -9.93 11.26 16.32
N MET A 235 -9.66 11.68 15.08
CA MET A 235 -8.30 11.80 14.52
C MET A 235 -7.49 12.87 15.24
N VAL A 236 -8.04 14.08 15.36
CA VAL A 236 -7.37 15.20 16.06
C VAL A 236 -7.07 14.85 17.51
N ARG A 237 -7.99 14.19 18.22
CA ARG A 237 -7.74 13.68 19.59
C ARG A 237 -6.53 12.73 19.64
N ASN A 238 -6.36 11.91 18.62
CA ASN A 238 -5.24 10.98 18.53
C ASN A 238 -3.95 11.63 18.04
N LYS A 239 -3.92 12.97 17.90
CA LYS A 239 -2.80 13.75 17.32
C LYS A 239 -2.49 13.33 15.88
N ILE A 240 -3.52 12.94 15.15
CA ILE A 240 -3.45 12.62 13.72
C ILE A 240 -4.21 13.73 12.99
N ASP A 241 -3.49 14.47 12.16
CA ASP A 241 -4.08 15.46 11.30
C ASP A 241 -4.76 14.82 10.09
N PHE A 242 -5.64 15.58 9.44
CA PHE A 242 -6.30 15.10 8.24
C PHE A 242 -6.37 16.14 7.13
N VAL A 243 -6.50 15.67 5.90
CA VAL A 243 -6.89 16.48 4.73
C VAL A 243 -7.89 15.69 3.90
N THR A 244 -9.05 16.28 3.60
CA THR A 244 -10.07 15.63 2.77
C THR A 244 -10.91 16.64 1.98
N TYR A 245 -11.60 16.15 0.96
CA TYR A 245 -12.58 16.93 0.23
C TYR A 245 -13.90 17.04 1.02
N VAL A 246 -14.48 18.25 1.10
CA VAL A 246 -15.87 18.42 1.59
C VAL A 246 -16.89 17.68 0.71
N LYS A 247 -17.77 16.88 1.32
CA LYS A 247 -18.73 16.01 0.60
C LYS A 247 -20.01 16.72 0.15
N ASN A 248 -20.46 17.73 0.87
CA ASN A 248 -21.76 18.39 0.65
C ASN A 248 -21.69 19.65 -0.23
N LYS A 249 -22.85 20.14 -0.67
CA LYS A 249 -23.02 21.34 -1.53
C LYS A 249 -22.45 22.58 -0.83
N ARG A 250 -21.74 23.43 -1.58
CA ARG A 250 -20.94 24.53 -1.01
C ARG A 250 -21.34 25.87 -1.58
N THR A 251 -21.43 26.84 -0.69
CA THR A 251 -21.32 28.26 -1.03
C THR A 251 -19.95 28.47 -1.68
N LYS A 252 -19.93 29.11 -2.84
CA LYS A 252 -18.67 29.53 -3.46
C LYS A 252 -18.02 30.59 -2.58
N GLU A 253 -16.70 30.52 -2.46
CA GLU A 253 -15.94 31.64 -1.92
C GLU A 253 -16.05 32.82 -2.90
N PRO A 254 -16.15 34.07 -2.40
CA PRO A 254 -16.19 35.25 -3.25
C PRO A 254 -14.85 35.46 -3.95
N ASP A 255 -14.86 36.20 -5.06
CA ASP A 255 -13.70 36.26 -5.94
C ASP A 255 -12.48 36.96 -5.33
N ASP A 256 -12.72 37.86 -4.37
CA ASP A 256 -11.74 38.62 -3.59
C ASP A 256 -11.12 37.84 -2.42
N ALA A 257 -11.63 36.65 -2.10
CA ALA A 257 -11.06 35.78 -1.08
C ALA A 257 -9.85 34.97 -1.58
N PHE A 258 -9.53 35.06 -2.87
CA PHE A 258 -8.49 34.25 -3.51
C PHE A 258 -7.18 35.01 -3.67
N PHE A 259 -6.09 34.35 -3.30
CA PHE A 259 -4.72 34.83 -3.46
C PHE A 259 -3.87 33.80 -4.19
N GLU A 260 -2.88 34.27 -4.94
CA GLU A 260 -1.88 33.41 -5.54
C GLU A 260 -0.85 32.97 -4.50
N GLU A 261 -0.63 31.66 -4.40
CA GLU A 261 0.40 31.06 -3.58
C GLU A 261 1.18 30.02 -4.38
N SER A 262 2.50 29.98 -4.18
CA SER A 262 3.37 28.98 -4.80
C SER A 262 3.88 27.96 -3.78
N PHE A 263 3.90 26.69 -4.16
CA PHE A 263 4.56 25.62 -3.42
C PHE A 263 5.69 25.03 -4.25
N ILE A 264 6.86 24.79 -3.65
CA ILE A 264 8.03 24.22 -4.34
C ILE A 264 8.30 22.83 -3.78
N GLU A 265 8.34 21.83 -4.66
CA GLU A 265 8.72 20.45 -4.34
C GLU A 265 9.62 19.91 -5.45
N ASP A 266 10.70 19.22 -5.08
CA ASP A 266 11.68 18.65 -6.01
C ASP A 266 12.23 19.67 -7.03
N GLY A 267 12.34 20.94 -6.62
CA GLY A 267 12.79 22.04 -7.48
C GLY A 267 11.74 22.52 -8.49
N VAL A 268 10.52 21.98 -8.47
CA VAL A 268 9.40 22.39 -9.32
C VAL A 268 8.47 23.30 -8.54
N SER A 269 8.15 24.47 -9.11
CA SER A 269 7.20 25.42 -8.52
C SER A 269 5.78 25.17 -9.05
N TYR A 270 4.83 25.08 -8.13
CA TYR A 270 3.41 24.88 -8.38
C TYR A 270 2.63 26.10 -7.92
N LEU A 271 1.98 26.80 -8.85
CA LEU A 271 1.14 27.96 -8.57
C LEU A 271 -0.30 27.53 -8.31
N TYR A 272 -0.89 28.09 -7.26
CA TYR A 272 -2.28 27.89 -6.90
C TYR A 272 -2.97 29.21 -6.61
N GLU A 273 -4.25 29.28 -6.95
CA GLU A 273 -5.13 30.37 -6.55
C GLU A 273 -6.07 29.85 -5.45
N LEU A 274 -5.83 30.32 -4.22
CA LEU A 274 -6.36 29.72 -3.00
C LEU A 274 -7.10 30.75 -2.14
N ALA A 275 -8.23 30.33 -1.58
CA ALA A 275 -8.86 30.99 -0.44
C ALA A 275 -8.71 30.10 0.79
N ASP A 276 -8.28 30.65 1.92
CA ASP A 276 -8.06 29.92 3.16
C ASP A 276 -8.80 30.60 4.31
N ARG A 277 -9.62 29.84 5.03
CA ARG A 277 -10.36 30.36 6.18
C ARG A 277 -10.64 29.31 7.24
N GLY A 278 -10.78 29.76 8.48
CA GLY A 278 -11.31 28.94 9.57
C GLY A 278 -12.77 28.56 9.35
N ILE A 279 -13.12 27.34 9.73
CA ILE A 279 -14.50 26.83 9.76
C ILE A 279 -14.75 26.04 11.05
N CYS A 280 -16.02 25.94 11.46
CA CYS A 280 -16.45 25.04 12.52
C CYS A 280 -17.40 24.00 11.94
N LEU A 281 -17.03 22.72 12.07
CA LEU A 281 -17.87 21.60 11.67
C LEU A 281 -18.72 21.13 12.85
N ASN A 282 -20.03 20.98 12.64
CA ASN A 282 -20.91 20.38 13.63
C ASN A 282 -20.71 18.87 13.69
N LEU A 283 -20.62 18.33 14.90
CA LEU A 283 -20.54 16.90 15.15
C LEU A 283 -21.94 16.32 15.32
N THR A 284 -22.18 15.12 14.78
CA THR A 284 -23.47 14.43 14.92
C THR A 284 -23.65 13.80 16.31
N LYS A 285 -22.55 13.55 16.99
CA LYS A 285 -22.48 13.09 18.37
C LYS A 285 -21.42 13.90 19.09
N GLU A 286 -21.60 14.09 20.38
CA GLU A 286 -20.62 14.76 21.22
C GLU A 286 -19.34 13.93 21.33
N VAL A 287 -18.19 14.61 21.28
CA VAL A 287 -16.85 14.04 21.30
C VAL A 287 -16.05 14.86 22.32
N ASP A 288 -15.71 14.28 23.47
CA ASP A 288 -15.05 14.94 24.62
C ASP A 288 -15.73 16.25 25.09
N GLY A 289 -17.05 16.26 25.21
CA GLY A 289 -17.78 17.46 25.63
C GLY A 289 -17.96 18.51 24.52
N GLN A 290 -17.40 18.29 23.33
CA GLN A 290 -17.52 19.22 22.21
C GLN A 290 -18.56 18.73 21.19
N LYS A 291 -19.36 19.67 20.69
CA LYS A 291 -20.32 19.46 19.58
C LYS A 291 -19.85 20.05 18.26
N THR A 292 -18.70 20.70 18.27
CA THR A 292 -18.10 21.31 17.08
C THR A 292 -16.62 20.97 17.02
N LEU A 293 -16.06 20.98 15.81
CA LEU A 293 -14.64 20.84 15.55
C LEU A 293 -14.17 22.04 14.72
N SER A 294 -13.16 22.75 15.21
CA SER A 294 -12.53 23.84 14.47
C SER A 294 -11.54 23.27 13.45
N CYS A 295 -11.65 23.70 12.20
CA CYS A 295 -10.82 23.27 11.09
C CYS A 295 -10.47 24.47 10.19
N ARG A 296 -9.58 24.24 9.21
CA ARG A 296 -9.39 25.14 8.07
C ARG A 296 -10.08 24.59 6.84
N GLN A 297 -10.66 25.49 6.05
CA GLN A 297 -11.14 25.21 4.69
C GLN A 297 -10.24 25.94 3.71
N ILE A 298 -9.61 25.18 2.82
CA ILE A 298 -8.84 25.72 1.71
C ILE A 298 -9.63 25.48 0.43
N THR A 299 -9.79 26.50 -0.38
CA THR A 299 -10.51 26.44 -1.65
C THR A 299 -9.58 26.77 -2.79
N ARG A 300 -9.38 25.83 -3.71
CA ARG A 300 -8.68 26.09 -4.95
C ARG A 300 -9.65 26.55 -6.04
N ARG A 301 -9.38 27.70 -6.63
CA ARG A 301 -10.00 28.13 -7.89
C ARG A 301 -9.16 27.55 -9.06
N ARG A 302 -9.86 27.02 -10.06
CA ARG A 302 -9.27 26.56 -11.33
C ARG A 302 -9.73 27.47 -12.46
N GLU A 303 -9.04 27.41 -13.58
CA GLU A 303 -9.47 28.01 -14.84
C GLU A 303 -10.96 27.70 -15.11
N GLY A 304 -11.73 28.72 -15.49
CA GLY A 304 -13.18 28.64 -15.66
C GLY A 304 -13.99 28.81 -14.36
N GLY A 305 -13.37 29.24 -13.26
CA GLY A 305 -14.07 29.60 -12.01
C GLY A 305 -14.60 28.40 -11.21
N ARG A 306 -14.13 27.18 -11.54
CA ARG A 306 -14.48 25.97 -10.79
C ARG A 306 -13.72 25.96 -9.48
N GLN A 307 -14.47 25.91 -8.37
CA GLN A 307 -13.89 25.86 -7.02
C GLN A 307 -13.87 24.43 -6.48
N THR A 308 -12.72 24.01 -5.95
CA THR A 308 -12.55 22.75 -5.22
C THR A 308 -12.02 23.05 -3.83
N GLN A 309 -12.91 22.97 -2.85
CA GLN A 309 -12.62 23.11 -1.42
C GLN A 309 -12.20 21.78 -0.77
N ILE A 310 -11.33 21.88 0.21
CA ILE A 310 -10.78 20.82 1.04
C ILE A 310 -10.82 21.30 2.48
N VAL A 311 -10.85 20.38 3.44
CA VAL A 311 -10.81 20.69 4.87
C VAL A 311 -9.64 19.96 5.50
N THR A 312 -8.97 20.65 6.42
CA THR A 312 -7.85 20.13 7.18
C THR A 312 -7.90 20.56 8.64
N SER A 313 -7.30 19.76 9.52
CA SER A 313 -6.97 20.15 10.89
C SER A 313 -5.62 20.88 11.01
N ARG A 314 -4.75 20.79 10.01
CA ARG A 314 -3.40 21.40 10.03
C ARG A 314 -3.51 22.91 10.10
N THR A 315 -2.89 23.52 11.12
CA THR A 315 -2.82 24.98 11.30
C THR A 315 -1.43 25.55 11.05
N ASP A 316 -0.42 24.68 11.04
CA ASP A 316 1.00 24.98 10.84
C ASP A 316 1.40 25.01 9.36
N ALA A 317 0.75 24.19 8.51
CA ALA A 317 1.06 24.09 7.08
C ALA A 317 0.43 25.24 6.27
N SER A 318 1.15 25.69 5.24
CA SER A 318 0.64 26.70 4.29
C SER A 318 -0.56 26.17 3.49
N ALA A 319 -1.39 27.08 2.96
CA ALA A 319 -2.54 26.66 2.14
C ALA A 319 -2.06 26.00 0.84
N SER A 320 -1.00 26.52 0.21
CA SER A 320 -0.36 25.94 -0.97
C SER A 320 0.22 24.55 -0.75
N GLU A 321 0.84 24.26 0.40
CA GLU A 321 1.29 22.91 0.75
C GLU A 321 0.10 21.94 0.85
N ILE A 322 -0.92 22.28 1.64
CA ILE A 322 -2.09 21.40 1.82
C ILE A 322 -2.84 21.20 0.49
N ALA A 323 -2.96 22.25 -0.32
CA ALA A 323 -3.51 22.16 -1.67
C ALA A 323 -2.66 21.23 -2.55
N HIS A 324 -1.33 21.39 -2.55
CA HIS A 324 -0.43 20.54 -3.31
C HIS A 324 -0.58 19.07 -2.90
N ARG A 325 -0.48 18.78 -1.60
CA ARG A 325 -0.63 17.43 -1.04
C ARG A 325 -1.96 16.79 -1.43
N MET A 326 -3.06 17.55 -1.47
CA MET A 326 -4.38 17.02 -1.80
C MET A 326 -4.63 16.88 -3.32
N PHE A 327 -4.15 17.82 -4.13
CA PHE A 327 -4.45 17.89 -5.58
C PHE A 327 -3.41 17.21 -6.45
N ALA A 328 -2.16 17.07 -6.01
CA ALA A 328 -1.09 16.35 -6.71
C ALA A 328 -1.19 14.82 -6.55
N ARG A 329 -2.35 14.32 -6.10
CA ARG A 329 -2.73 12.91 -5.88
C ARG A 329 -2.57 11.99 -7.12
N TRP A 330 -2.06 12.49 -8.23
CA TRP A 330 -1.86 11.74 -9.47
C TRP A 330 -0.70 10.74 -9.45
N ARG A 331 0.22 10.80 -8.46
CA ARG A 331 1.24 9.75 -8.30
C ARG A 331 0.66 8.39 -7.85
N GLN A 332 -0.49 8.38 -7.16
CA GLN A 332 -1.17 7.16 -6.66
C GLN A 332 -1.94 6.38 -7.72
N GLU A 333 -2.58 7.05 -8.68
CA GLU A 333 -3.31 6.31 -9.72
C GLU A 333 -2.34 5.41 -10.50
N ASN A 334 -1.08 5.82 -10.70
CA ASN A 334 -0.08 5.02 -11.40
C ASN A 334 0.38 3.77 -10.62
N THR A 335 0.50 3.86 -9.29
CA THR A 335 0.79 2.69 -8.45
C THR A 335 -0.40 1.75 -8.44
N SER A 336 -1.63 2.27 -8.26
CA SER A 336 -2.85 1.47 -8.37
C SER A 336 -2.95 0.77 -9.72
N HIS A 337 -2.73 1.45 -10.86
CA HIS A 337 -2.76 0.81 -12.19
C HIS A 337 -1.72 -0.33 -12.33
N SER A 338 -0.51 -0.13 -11.81
CA SER A 338 0.54 -1.16 -11.82
C SER A 338 0.14 -2.37 -10.96
N MET A 339 -0.55 -2.16 -9.85
CA MET A 339 -0.98 -3.20 -8.90
C MET A 339 -2.25 -3.94 -9.35
N HIS A 340 -3.16 -3.29 -10.09
CA HIS A 340 -4.32 -3.94 -10.74
C HIS A 340 -3.92 -4.97 -11.80
N SER A 341 -2.65 -4.98 -12.22
CA SER A 341 -2.09 -5.92 -13.19
C SER A 341 -1.73 -7.28 -12.57
N ILE A 342 -1.92 -7.45 -11.25
CA ILE A 342 -1.68 -8.69 -10.51
C ILE A 342 -3.04 -9.30 -10.10
N PRO A 343 -3.58 -10.29 -10.84
CA PRO A 343 -4.81 -10.98 -10.45
C PRO A 343 -4.65 -11.74 -9.13
N THR A 344 -5.73 -11.86 -8.35
CA THR A 344 -5.74 -12.61 -7.09
C THR A 344 -5.74 -14.12 -7.37
N VAL A 345 -4.73 -14.84 -6.90
CA VAL A 345 -4.77 -16.30 -6.72
C VAL A 345 -4.48 -16.57 -5.25
N PHE A 346 -5.54 -16.86 -4.48
CA PHE A 346 -5.45 -17.54 -3.19
C PHE A 346 -5.95 -18.97 -3.36
#